data_AF-A0A0J8GXE4-F1
#
_entry.id   AF-A0A0J8GXE4-F1
#
_cell.length_a   1.000
_cell.length_b   1.000
_cell.length_c   1.000
_cell.angle_alpha   90.00
_cell.angle_beta   90.00
_cell.angle_gamma   90.00
#
_symmetry.space_group_name_H-M   'P 1'
#
loop_
_entity.id
_entity.type
_entity.pdbx_description
1 polymer ?
#
loop_
_entity_poly.entity_id
_entity_poly.type
_entity_poly.pdbx_seq_one_letter_code
_entity_poly.pdbx_strand_id
1 'polypeptide(L)'
;MLSVMPKRIADESLASYLLRLSLRNGFTSPLEWLDKPMWSAVTKNTISIKQRQLLSELVPCAMSTSDLSLAPKHSILFLDCHTDMPRICPYCVKGKGYLKEKWRNIGNLSCELHGCVLCDSCQECGEQLIWSPLLLQGTCTNELCLCPIKSYPISSQINELFIDEICDCLLASLFIQNPYTTVLPIYHHPSVSDFNSTLEQGFNFLSGKEVYDQFIERLGDAISPFSQLPEKFQFFPLTLLIRHLNAAWPINNCYVSFLQTPQVSSSSNRHIESFIVTFDSAIKLLGITKKQIFHTFPELSAKKVIPQNQQIDIAAIINRTTISVADM
;
A
#
# COMPACT_ATOMS: atom_id res chain seq x y z
N MET A 1 31.54 -9.54 -19.01
CA MET A 1 32.13 -10.64 -18.21
C MET A 1 32.29 -10.14 -16.79
N LEU A 2 31.72 -10.83 -15.80
CA LEU A 2 31.88 -10.49 -14.39
C LEU A 2 33.13 -11.17 -13.85
N SER A 3 34.23 -10.42 -13.72
CA SER A 3 35.54 -10.93 -13.35
C SER A 3 35.77 -11.03 -11.84
N VAL A 4 35.02 -10.25 -11.05
CA VAL A 4 35.15 -10.19 -9.58
C VAL A 4 33.82 -10.56 -8.93
N MET A 5 33.82 -11.61 -8.12
CA MET A 5 32.64 -12.03 -7.35
C MET A 5 32.83 -11.68 -5.87
N PRO A 6 32.09 -10.70 -5.32
CA PRO A 6 32.15 -10.41 -3.90
C PRO A 6 31.60 -11.59 -3.08
N LYS A 7 32.14 -11.81 -1.88
CA LYS A 7 31.56 -12.79 -0.96
C LYS A 7 30.14 -12.36 -0.59
N ARG A 8 29.21 -13.31 -0.69
CA ARG A 8 27.83 -13.15 -0.24
C ARG A 8 27.78 -12.98 1.27
N ILE A 9 26.99 -12.01 1.72
CA ILE A 9 26.72 -11.77 3.14
C ILE A 9 25.39 -12.46 3.51
N ALA A 10 25.31 -13.04 4.71
CA ALA A 10 24.22 -13.95 5.08
C ALA A 10 22.84 -13.28 5.12
N ASP A 11 22.75 -12.05 5.65
CA ASP A 11 21.49 -11.29 5.78
C ASP A 11 21.28 -10.26 4.66
N GLU A 12 22.12 -10.27 3.63
CA GLU A 12 22.09 -9.34 2.51
C GLU A 12 20.98 -9.67 1.50
N SER A 13 20.34 -8.63 0.97
CA SER A 13 19.34 -8.78 -0.08
C SER A 13 19.96 -9.13 -1.43
N LEU A 14 19.23 -9.88 -2.26
CA LEU A 14 19.72 -10.21 -3.61
C LEU A 14 19.98 -8.92 -4.42
N ALA A 15 19.11 -7.92 -4.31
CA ALA A 15 19.29 -6.63 -4.96
C ALA A 15 20.58 -5.92 -4.48
N SER A 16 20.85 -5.91 -3.17
CA SER A 16 22.09 -5.35 -2.60
C SER A 16 23.34 -6.07 -3.11
N TYR A 17 23.30 -7.41 -3.13
CA TYR A 17 24.40 -8.21 -3.63
C TYR A 17 24.72 -7.86 -5.09
N LEU A 18 23.69 -7.72 -5.94
CA LEU A 18 23.86 -7.33 -7.33
C LEU A 18 24.40 -5.89 -7.48
N LEU A 19 24.01 -4.95 -6.62
CA LEU A 19 24.60 -3.60 -6.60
C LEU A 19 26.11 -3.65 -6.29
N ARG A 20 26.52 -4.43 -5.28
CA ARG A 20 27.94 -4.60 -4.94
C ARG A 20 28.71 -5.30 -6.04
N LEU A 21 28.10 -6.31 -6.66
CA LEU A 21 28.68 -7.04 -7.79
C LEU A 21 28.93 -6.09 -8.98
N SER A 22 27.97 -5.22 -9.31
CA SER A 22 28.12 -4.19 -10.34
C SER A 22 29.32 -3.29 -10.05
N LEU A 23 29.38 -2.69 -8.86
CA LEU A 23 30.48 -1.80 -8.47
C LEU A 23 31.84 -2.49 -8.52
N ARG A 24 31.92 -3.74 -8.04
CA ARG A 24 33.19 -4.50 -8.02
C ARG A 24 33.72 -4.83 -9.41
N ASN A 25 32.86 -4.80 -10.42
CA ASN A 25 33.22 -5.01 -11.82
C ASN A 25 33.28 -3.70 -12.62
N GLY A 26 33.21 -2.53 -11.96
CA GLY A 26 33.36 -1.23 -12.60
C GLY A 26 32.11 -0.67 -13.27
N PHE A 27 30.93 -1.30 -13.06
CA PHE A 27 29.65 -0.80 -13.57
C PHE A 27 29.02 0.21 -12.61
N THR A 28 28.34 1.21 -13.14
CA THR A 28 27.59 2.20 -12.36
C THR A 28 26.16 1.76 -12.05
N SER A 29 25.65 0.75 -12.77
CA SER A 29 24.32 0.17 -12.57
C SER A 29 24.28 -1.32 -12.91
N PRO A 30 23.45 -2.14 -12.22
CA PRO A 30 23.14 -3.51 -12.66
C PRO A 30 22.61 -3.58 -14.09
N LEU A 31 21.94 -2.53 -14.57
CA LEU A 31 21.37 -2.49 -15.93
C LEU A 31 22.41 -2.48 -17.05
N GLU A 32 23.69 -2.26 -16.74
CA GLU A 32 24.78 -2.31 -17.73
C GLU A 32 25.17 -3.74 -18.12
N TRP A 33 24.81 -4.74 -17.30
CA TRP A 33 25.16 -6.14 -17.56
C TRP A 33 24.01 -7.12 -17.31
N LEU A 34 22.93 -6.69 -16.65
CA LEU A 34 21.72 -7.45 -16.39
C LEU A 34 20.53 -6.79 -17.11
N ASP A 35 19.66 -7.59 -17.73
CA ASP A 35 18.50 -7.05 -18.41
C ASP A 35 17.49 -6.40 -17.44
N LYS A 36 16.78 -5.38 -17.93
CA LYS A 36 15.81 -4.62 -17.14
C LYS A 36 14.67 -5.49 -16.57
N PRO A 37 14.07 -6.44 -17.32
CA PRO A 37 13.09 -7.36 -16.75
C PRO A 37 13.61 -8.19 -15.57
N MET A 38 14.81 -8.75 -15.68
CA MET A 38 15.45 -9.51 -14.61
C MET A 38 15.74 -8.63 -13.40
N TRP A 39 16.30 -7.44 -13.61
CA TRP A 39 16.54 -6.48 -12.52
C TRP A 39 15.24 -6.10 -11.80
N SER A 40 14.19 -5.79 -12.55
CA SER A 40 12.88 -5.49 -11.97
C SER A 40 12.30 -6.67 -11.19
N ALA A 41 12.50 -7.91 -11.65
CA ALA A 41 12.01 -9.08 -10.94
C ALA A 41 12.77 -9.30 -9.61
N VAL A 42 14.08 -9.02 -9.59
CA VAL A 42 14.89 -9.07 -8.37
C VAL A 42 14.45 -8.02 -7.36
N THR A 43 14.35 -6.75 -7.78
CA THR A 43 14.00 -5.64 -6.87
C THR A 43 12.56 -5.71 -6.36
N LYS A 44 11.66 -6.37 -7.11
CA LYS A 44 10.28 -6.64 -6.70
C LYS A 44 10.09 -7.99 -6.02
N ASN A 45 11.13 -8.80 -5.85
CA ASN A 45 10.98 -10.16 -5.30
C ASN A 45 10.01 -11.07 -6.11
N THR A 46 9.89 -10.85 -7.42
CA THR A 46 8.99 -11.59 -8.33
C THR A 46 9.73 -12.50 -9.29
N ILE A 47 10.97 -12.88 -8.95
CA ILE A 47 11.81 -13.72 -9.81
C ILE A 47 11.21 -15.11 -10.01
N SER A 48 10.93 -15.48 -11.26
CA SER A 48 10.45 -16.82 -11.61
C SER A 48 11.57 -17.88 -11.49
N ILE A 49 11.20 -19.16 -11.44
CA ILE A 49 12.15 -20.29 -11.43
C ILE A 49 13.12 -20.20 -12.62
N LYS A 50 12.60 -19.94 -13.82
CA LYS A 50 13.39 -19.81 -15.04
C LYS A 50 14.37 -18.62 -14.95
N GLN A 51 13.90 -17.48 -14.47
CA GLN A 51 14.75 -16.31 -14.27
C GLN A 51 15.85 -16.57 -13.23
N ARG A 52 15.54 -17.31 -12.16
CA ARG A 52 16.53 -17.70 -11.14
C ARG A 52 17.61 -18.62 -11.71
N GLN A 53 17.25 -19.56 -12.57
CA GLN A 53 18.20 -20.43 -13.28
C GLN A 53 19.12 -19.61 -14.19
N LEU A 54 18.56 -18.70 -14.99
CA LEU A 54 19.35 -17.82 -15.84
C LEU A 54 20.29 -16.91 -15.02
N LEU A 55 19.80 -16.39 -13.89
CA LEU A 55 20.62 -15.58 -13.00
C LEU A 55 21.73 -16.40 -12.34
N SER A 56 21.49 -17.68 -12.02
CA SER A 56 22.50 -18.53 -11.38
C SER A 56 23.63 -18.94 -12.32
N GLU A 57 23.40 -18.98 -13.64
CA GLU A 57 24.45 -19.14 -14.65
C GLU A 57 25.42 -17.95 -14.65
N LEU A 58 24.93 -16.73 -14.43
CA LEU A 58 25.74 -15.52 -14.34
C LEU A 58 26.34 -15.32 -12.94
N VAL A 59 25.60 -15.72 -11.91
CA VAL A 59 25.86 -15.45 -10.50
C VAL A 59 25.51 -16.70 -9.69
N PRO A 60 26.45 -17.65 -9.49
CA PRO A 60 26.19 -18.95 -8.87
C PRO A 60 25.53 -18.90 -7.47
N CYS A 61 25.66 -17.77 -6.76
CA CYS A 61 25.09 -17.56 -5.43
C CYS A 61 23.59 -17.17 -5.40
N ALA A 62 22.92 -17.02 -6.56
CA ALA A 62 21.51 -16.59 -6.65
C ALA A 62 20.48 -17.67 -6.25
N MET A 63 20.91 -18.91 -5.99
CA MET A 63 20.02 -20.04 -5.70
C MET A 63 19.44 -20.04 -4.28
N SER A 64 20.07 -19.35 -3.34
CA SER A 64 19.57 -19.28 -1.96
C SER A 64 18.75 -18.01 -1.76
N THR A 65 17.48 -18.04 -2.12
CA THR A 65 16.45 -17.42 -1.28
C THR A 65 15.30 -18.41 -1.22
N SER A 66 15.05 -18.89 -0.01
CA SER A 66 13.97 -19.78 0.39
C SER A 66 12.67 -19.45 -0.33
N ASP A 67 11.95 -20.50 -0.75
CA ASP A 67 10.59 -20.42 -1.22
C ASP A 67 9.82 -19.44 -0.31
N LEU A 68 9.44 -18.29 -0.86
CA LEU A 68 8.47 -17.44 -0.21
C LEU A 68 7.16 -18.21 -0.29
N SER A 69 6.93 -19.06 0.72
CA SER A 69 5.59 -19.48 1.08
C SER A 69 4.73 -18.21 1.06
N LEU A 70 3.63 -18.24 0.31
CA LEU A 70 2.62 -17.18 0.32
C LEU A 70 2.36 -16.83 1.78
N ALA A 71 2.96 -15.74 2.25
CA ALA A 71 2.81 -15.29 3.61
C ALA A 71 1.31 -15.11 3.86
N PRO A 72 0.82 -15.31 5.10
CA PRO A 72 -0.57 -15.01 5.40
C PRO A 72 -0.93 -13.62 4.89
N LYS A 73 -2.11 -13.51 4.29
CA LYS A 73 -2.56 -12.26 3.69
C LYS A 73 -2.86 -11.25 4.80
N HIS A 74 -1.88 -10.42 5.14
CA HIS A 74 -1.96 -9.37 6.17
C HIS A 74 -2.75 -8.15 5.70
N SER A 75 -2.85 -7.92 4.39
CA SER A 75 -3.53 -6.74 3.83
C SER A 75 -4.47 -7.11 2.70
N ILE A 76 -5.56 -6.36 2.59
CA ILE A 76 -6.41 -6.37 1.39
C ILE A 76 -5.75 -5.63 0.22
N LEU A 77 -4.84 -4.68 0.49
CA LEU A 77 -4.18 -3.85 -0.51
C LEU A 77 -2.98 -4.52 -1.17
N PHE A 78 -2.28 -5.41 -0.46
CA PHE A 78 -0.99 -5.96 -0.90
C PHE A 78 -0.99 -7.48 -0.87
N LEU A 79 -0.42 -8.10 -1.92
CA LEU A 79 -0.21 -9.56 -1.95
C LEU A 79 1.08 -9.97 -1.24
N ASP A 80 2.09 -9.12 -1.28
CA ASP A 80 3.38 -9.28 -0.62
C ASP A 80 3.62 -8.08 0.30
N CYS A 81 4.23 -8.31 1.46
CA CYS A 81 4.60 -7.29 2.45
C CYS A 81 6.03 -6.76 2.25
N HIS A 82 6.72 -7.14 1.17
CA HIS A 82 8.01 -6.56 0.80
C HIS A 82 7.83 -5.34 -0.09
N THR A 83 8.53 -4.24 0.23
CA THR A 83 8.60 -3.04 -0.61
C THR A 83 9.39 -3.33 -1.89
N ASP A 84 8.95 -2.71 -2.98
CA ASP A 84 9.68 -2.71 -4.25
C ASP A 84 10.86 -1.73 -4.24
N MET A 85 10.72 -0.64 -3.47
CA MET A 85 11.78 0.34 -3.23
C MET A 85 12.65 -0.03 -2.02
N PRO A 86 13.94 0.36 -2.03
CA PRO A 86 14.87 0.07 -0.95
C PRO A 86 14.54 0.86 0.32
N ARG A 87 14.68 0.17 1.45
CA ARG A 87 14.70 0.75 2.79
C ARG A 87 16.03 0.50 3.45
N ILE A 88 16.62 1.53 4.05
CA ILE A 88 17.98 1.46 4.59
C ILE A 88 18.08 2.01 6.00
N CYS A 89 19.06 1.48 6.75
CA CYS A 89 19.64 2.19 7.87
C CYS A 89 20.94 2.86 7.42
N PRO A 90 21.04 4.21 7.38
CA PRO A 90 22.22 4.89 6.86
C PRO A 90 23.50 4.57 7.66
N TYR A 91 23.37 4.34 8.97
CA TYR A 91 24.50 3.97 9.83
C TYR A 91 25.05 2.57 9.51
N CYS A 92 24.16 1.58 9.33
CA CYS A 92 24.58 0.23 8.94
C CYS A 92 25.23 0.22 7.57
N VAL A 93 24.64 0.93 6.59
CA VAL A 93 25.15 0.88 5.22
C VAL A 93 26.49 1.60 5.11
N LYS A 94 26.68 2.75 5.76
CA LYS A 94 27.97 3.44 5.83
C LYS A 94 29.08 2.57 6.45
N GLY A 95 28.75 1.74 7.44
CA GLY A 95 29.71 0.86 8.10
C GLY A 95 30.00 -0.45 7.36
N LYS A 96 28.98 -1.05 6.72
CA LYS A 96 29.06 -2.42 6.17
C LYS A 96 29.00 -2.51 4.64
N GLY A 97 28.46 -1.49 3.97
CA GLY A 97 28.37 -1.41 2.52
C GLY A 97 27.39 -2.40 1.87
N TYR A 98 26.31 -2.78 2.56
CA TYR A 98 25.24 -3.63 2.02
C TYR A 98 23.89 -3.36 2.69
N LEU A 99 22.79 -3.76 2.04
CA LEU A 99 21.42 -3.65 2.54
C LEU A 99 20.88 -5.04 2.91
N LYS A 100 20.17 -5.11 4.04
CA LYS A 100 19.61 -6.38 4.53
C LYS A 100 18.32 -6.77 3.79
N GLU A 101 18.09 -8.07 3.59
CA GLU A 101 16.84 -8.58 2.98
C GLU A 101 15.62 -8.21 3.84
N LYS A 102 15.71 -8.42 5.16
CA LYS A 102 14.57 -8.17 6.06
C LYS A 102 14.07 -6.73 6.09
N TRP A 103 14.93 -5.76 5.76
CA TRP A 103 14.53 -4.35 5.70
C TRP A 103 13.52 -4.05 4.59
N ARG A 104 13.34 -4.97 3.63
CA ARG A 104 12.32 -4.86 2.60
C ARG A 104 10.94 -5.21 3.13
N ASN A 105 10.82 -6.09 4.13
CA ASN A 105 9.53 -6.45 4.72
C ASN A 105 9.00 -5.33 5.62
N ILE A 106 7.79 -4.84 5.36
CA ILE A 106 7.20 -3.68 6.06
C ILE A 106 7.02 -3.88 7.56
N GLY A 107 6.97 -5.13 8.04
CA GLY A 107 6.98 -5.46 9.47
C GLY A 107 8.29 -5.13 10.19
N ASN A 108 9.37 -4.83 9.44
CA ASN A 108 10.59 -4.29 10.02
C ASN A 108 10.58 -2.76 9.82
N LEU A 109 10.25 -2.02 10.87
CA LEU A 109 10.17 -0.54 10.83
C LEU A 109 11.48 0.14 11.21
N SER A 110 12.29 -0.50 12.05
CA SER A 110 13.49 0.08 12.62
C SER A 110 14.72 -0.81 12.47
N CYS A 111 15.88 -0.18 12.60
CA CYS A 111 17.14 -0.89 12.64
C CYS A 111 17.40 -1.46 14.04
N GLU A 112 17.47 -2.77 14.16
CA GLU A 112 17.78 -3.49 15.40
C GLU A 112 19.11 -3.10 16.07
N LEU A 113 20.08 -2.56 15.31
CA LEU A 113 21.38 -2.16 15.82
C LEU A 113 21.44 -0.69 16.26
N HIS A 114 20.64 0.17 15.62
CA HIS A 114 20.75 1.63 15.80
C HIS A 114 19.47 2.28 16.34
N GLY A 115 18.36 1.54 16.46
CA GLY A 115 17.08 2.03 16.95
C GLY A 115 16.43 3.13 16.08
N CYS A 116 16.95 3.34 14.87
CA CYS A 116 16.48 4.38 13.96
C CYS A 116 15.50 3.82 12.94
N VAL A 117 14.63 4.67 12.40
CA VAL A 117 13.69 4.30 11.35
C VAL A 117 14.42 3.88 10.06
N LEU A 118 13.88 2.90 9.34
CA LEU A 118 14.40 2.56 8.02
C LEU A 118 13.94 3.59 6.98
N CYS A 119 14.88 4.23 6.30
CA CYS A 119 14.62 5.29 5.35
C CYS A 119 14.34 4.72 3.96
N ASP A 120 13.25 5.15 3.33
CA ASP A 120 12.93 4.97 1.91
C ASP A 120 12.89 6.29 1.13
N SER A 121 13.05 7.43 1.81
CA SER A 121 13.13 8.77 1.22
C SER A 121 14.36 9.53 1.73
N CYS A 122 14.86 10.46 0.92
CA CYS A 122 15.92 11.37 1.32
C CYS A 122 15.36 12.51 2.19
N GLN A 123 15.96 12.71 3.36
CA GLN A 123 15.50 13.75 4.31
C GLN A 123 15.90 15.18 3.90
N GLU A 124 16.75 15.34 2.89
CA GLU A 124 17.15 16.66 2.38
C GLU A 124 16.30 17.11 1.19
N CYS A 125 15.99 16.20 0.26
CA CYS A 125 15.26 16.54 -0.97
C CYS A 125 13.87 15.90 -1.09
N GLY A 126 13.48 15.03 -0.16
CA GLY A 126 12.20 14.30 -0.19
C GLY A 126 12.12 13.18 -1.22
N GLU A 127 13.09 13.06 -2.13
CA GLU A 127 13.05 12.06 -3.20
C GLU A 127 13.11 10.63 -2.65
N GLN A 128 12.30 9.76 -3.25
CA GLN A 128 12.27 8.34 -2.94
C GLN A 128 13.60 7.69 -3.33
N LEU A 129 14.12 6.84 -2.45
CA LEU A 129 15.32 6.08 -2.70
C LEU A 129 15.05 5.00 -3.75
N ILE A 130 15.97 4.84 -4.69
CA ILE A 130 15.91 3.80 -5.72
C ILE A 130 17.08 2.83 -5.59
N TRP A 131 16.96 1.61 -6.12
CA TRP A 131 18.07 0.65 -6.08
C TRP A 131 19.25 1.12 -6.93
N SER A 132 20.20 1.79 -6.28
CA SER A 132 21.39 2.40 -6.88
C SER A 132 22.62 2.10 -6.03
N PRO A 133 23.81 1.95 -6.64
CA PRO A 133 25.05 1.79 -5.89
C PRO A 133 25.38 2.91 -4.89
N LEU A 134 24.83 4.11 -5.08
CA LEU A 134 24.94 5.22 -4.12
C LEU A 134 24.42 4.85 -2.73
N LEU A 135 23.41 3.97 -2.66
CA LEU A 135 22.88 3.49 -1.39
C LEU A 135 23.93 2.76 -0.58
N LEU A 136 24.86 2.03 -1.22
CA LEU A 136 25.94 1.29 -0.53
C LEU A 136 26.89 2.21 0.24
N GLN A 137 26.84 3.52 -0.01
CA GLN A 137 27.61 4.55 0.69
C GLN A 137 26.74 5.33 1.71
N GLY A 138 25.44 5.03 1.79
CA GLY A 138 24.48 5.78 2.61
C GLY A 138 24.16 7.16 2.03
N THR A 139 24.21 7.30 0.71
CA THR A 139 24.01 8.57 0.01
C THR A 139 22.69 8.58 -0.74
N CYS A 140 22.06 9.76 -0.83
CA CYS A 140 20.86 9.98 -1.62
C CYS A 140 21.05 9.50 -3.06
N THR A 141 20.02 8.87 -3.62
CA THR A 141 20.05 8.30 -4.98
C THR A 141 19.62 9.28 -6.06
N ASN A 142 19.13 10.47 -5.67
CA ASN A 142 18.95 11.58 -6.59
C ASN A 142 20.33 12.20 -6.89
N GLU A 143 20.73 12.13 -8.15
CA GLU A 143 22.02 12.63 -8.66
C GLU A 143 22.23 14.13 -8.44
N LEU A 144 21.16 14.91 -8.29
CA LEU A 144 21.23 16.35 -8.00
C LEU A 144 21.44 16.64 -6.50
N CYS A 145 21.09 15.70 -5.62
CA CYS A 145 21.15 15.91 -4.18
C CYS A 145 22.45 15.36 -3.59
N LEU A 146 22.72 14.06 -3.78
CA LEU A 146 23.91 13.34 -3.29
C LEU A 146 24.25 13.58 -1.80
N CYS A 147 23.31 14.06 -1.00
CA CYS A 147 23.53 14.27 0.42
C CYS A 147 23.54 12.93 1.17
N PRO A 148 24.29 12.81 2.27
CA PRO A 148 24.19 11.65 3.16
C PRO A 148 22.76 11.47 3.68
N ILE A 149 22.24 10.25 3.61
CA ILE A 149 20.91 9.92 4.11
C ILE A 149 20.92 10.02 5.63
N LYS A 150 19.99 10.79 6.17
CA LYS A 150 19.76 10.94 7.61
C LYS A 150 18.61 10.04 8.04
N SER A 151 18.68 9.56 9.28
CA SER A 151 17.63 8.78 9.92
C SER A 151 17.45 9.28 11.34
N TYR A 152 16.25 9.10 11.87
CA TYR A 152 15.85 9.56 13.20
C TYR A 152 15.33 8.39 14.03
N PRO A 153 15.30 8.51 15.37
CA PRO A 153 14.62 7.54 16.21
C PRO A 153 13.15 7.38 15.81
N ILE A 154 12.66 6.14 15.84
CA ILE A 154 11.26 5.85 15.59
C ILE A 154 10.43 6.09 16.87
N SER A 155 9.19 6.56 16.74
CA SER A 155 8.25 6.64 17.87
C SER A 155 8.02 5.26 18.48
N SER A 156 8.01 5.15 19.81
CA SER A 156 7.80 3.88 20.50
C SER A 156 6.45 3.25 20.14
N GLN A 157 5.39 4.06 20.03
CA GLN A 157 4.06 3.61 19.67
C GLN A 157 4.02 2.98 18.26
N ILE A 158 4.74 3.60 17.31
CA ILE A 158 4.81 3.08 15.93
C ILE A 158 5.73 1.85 15.86
N ASN A 159 6.82 1.84 16.62
CA ASN A 159 7.78 0.73 16.62
C ASN A 159 7.23 -0.57 17.23
N GLU A 160 6.16 -0.48 18.03
CA GLU A 160 5.49 -1.62 18.64
C GLU A 160 4.42 -2.25 17.74
N LEU A 161 4.10 -1.64 16.59
CA LEU A 161 3.08 -2.15 15.68
C LEU A 161 3.46 -3.49 15.07
N PHE A 162 2.52 -4.42 15.07
CA PHE A 162 2.58 -5.66 14.32
C PHE A 162 2.25 -5.43 12.84
N ILE A 163 2.57 -6.41 12.00
CA ILE A 163 2.41 -6.29 10.54
C ILE A 163 0.96 -6.03 10.09
N ASP A 164 -0.03 -6.58 10.80
CA ASP A 164 -1.45 -6.32 10.52
C ASP A 164 -1.82 -4.87 10.82
N GLU A 165 -1.32 -4.31 11.91
CA GLU A 165 -1.52 -2.92 12.30
C GLU A 165 -0.81 -1.96 11.33
N ILE A 166 0.40 -2.31 10.89
CA ILE A 166 1.12 -1.56 9.85
C ILE A 166 0.30 -1.54 8.55
N CYS A 167 -0.28 -2.68 8.16
CA CYS A 167 -1.13 -2.77 6.97
C CYS A 167 -2.41 -1.94 7.11
N ASP A 168 -3.02 -1.93 8.29
CA ASP A 168 -4.19 -1.12 8.60
C ASP A 168 -3.87 0.38 8.50
N CYS A 169 -2.72 0.82 9.03
CA CYS A 169 -2.27 2.22 8.90
C CYS A 169 -2.07 2.61 7.43
N LEU A 170 -1.44 1.78 6.62
CA LEU A 170 -1.30 2.05 5.18
C LEU A 170 -2.66 2.13 4.47
N LEU A 171 -3.61 1.27 4.86
CA LEU A 171 -4.98 1.34 4.37
C LEU A 171 -5.67 2.64 4.79
N ALA A 172 -5.52 3.06 6.04
CA ALA A 172 -6.09 4.31 6.54
C ALA A 172 -5.51 5.52 5.80
N SER A 173 -4.19 5.54 5.56
CA SER A 173 -3.54 6.60 4.78
C SER A 173 -4.04 6.69 3.34
N LEU A 174 -4.42 5.56 2.70
CA LEU A 174 -5.05 5.58 1.38
C LEU A 174 -6.34 6.41 1.40
N PHE A 175 -7.17 6.27 2.44
CA PHE A 175 -8.40 7.04 2.59
C PHE A 175 -8.14 8.52 2.89
N ILE A 176 -7.10 8.86 3.65
CA ILE A 176 -6.73 10.27 3.85
C ILE A 176 -6.39 10.94 2.51
N GLN A 177 -5.60 10.25 1.68
CA GLN A 177 -5.19 10.74 0.37
C GLN A 177 -6.36 10.74 -0.64
N ASN A 178 -7.21 9.71 -0.59
CA ASN A 178 -8.34 9.51 -1.49
C ASN A 178 -9.63 9.27 -0.68
N PRO A 179 -10.24 10.33 -0.10
CA PRO A 179 -11.34 10.22 0.86
C PRO A 179 -12.59 9.57 0.28
N TYR A 180 -12.80 9.69 -1.02
CA TYR A 180 -13.98 9.17 -1.72
C TYR A 180 -13.77 7.77 -2.29
N THR A 181 -12.77 7.03 -1.78
CA THR A 181 -12.50 5.64 -2.20
C THR A 181 -13.71 4.75 -1.93
N THR A 182 -14.30 4.22 -3.01
CA THR A 182 -15.41 3.26 -2.97
C THR A 182 -15.02 1.86 -3.44
N VAL A 183 -13.82 1.70 -4.02
CA VAL A 183 -13.23 0.42 -4.38
C VAL A 183 -11.76 0.42 -3.99
N LEU A 184 -11.33 -0.61 -3.26
CA LEU A 184 -9.93 -0.74 -2.87
C LEU A 184 -9.07 -1.21 -4.05
N PRO A 185 -7.93 -0.56 -4.31
CA PRO A 185 -6.95 -1.05 -5.26
C PRO A 185 -6.28 -2.32 -4.70
N ILE A 186 -5.78 -3.18 -5.60
CA ILE A 186 -4.96 -4.34 -5.25
C ILE A 186 -3.60 -4.15 -5.91
N TYR A 187 -2.58 -4.00 -5.08
CA TYR A 187 -1.20 -3.92 -5.49
C TYR A 187 -0.49 -5.23 -5.18
N HIS A 188 0.57 -5.53 -5.92
CA HIS A 188 1.40 -6.68 -5.60
C HIS A 188 2.29 -6.40 -4.36
N HIS A 189 2.72 -5.14 -4.19
CA HIS A 189 3.65 -4.70 -3.15
C HIS A 189 3.23 -3.35 -2.57
N PRO A 190 3.67 -2.98 -1.36
CA PRO A 190 3.56 -1.64 -0.82
C PRO A 190 4.52 -0.72 -1.60
N SER A 191 3.95 0.14 -2.44
CA SER A 191 4.68 1.13 -3.24
C SER A 191 4.16 2.52 -2.87
N VAL A 192 4.60 2.99 -1.71
CA VAL A 192 4.24 4.31 -1.16
C VAL A 192 5.47 5.21 -1.21
N SER A 193 5.29 6.46 -1.62
CA SER A 193 6.32 7.49 -1.52
C SER A 193 6.39 7.97 -0.08
N ASP A 194 7.53 7.80 0.59
CA ASP A 194 7.71 8.08 2.01
C ASP A 194 6.83 7.21 2.92
N PHE A 195 7.26 5.96 3.07
CA PHE A 195 6.63 4.92 3.86
C PHE A 195 6.41 5.36 5.31
N ASN A 196 7.38 6.05 5.91
CA ASN A 196 7.31 6.43 7.32
C ASN A 196 6.26 7.52 7.55
N SER A 197 6.23 8.55 6.71
CA SER A 197 5.18 9.57 6.76
C SER A 197 3.79 8.99 6.49
N THR A 198 3.69 8.08 5.52
CA THR A 198 2.44 7.38 5.20
C THR A 198 1.93 6.53 6.37
N LEU A 199 2.84 5.79 7.02
CA LEU A 199 2.53 4.98 8.20
C LEU A 199 2.05 5.85 9.37
N GLU A 200 2.73 6.97 9.63
CA GLU A 200 2.38 7.90 10.71
C GLU A 200 1.03 8.58 10.47
N GLN A 201 0.75 9.02 9.24
CA GLN A 201 -0.57 9.56 8.87
C GLN A 201 -1.70 8.56 9.14
N GLY A 202 -1.49 7.31 8.74
CA GLY A 202 -2.44 6.22 9.00
C GLY A 202 -2.65 5.95 10.49
N PHE A 203 -1.56 5.85 11.25
CA PHE A 203 -1.59 5.63 12.69
C PHE A 203 -2.36 6.74 13.41
N ASN A 204 -2.09 8.00 13.06
CA ASN A 204 -2.77 9.16 13.62
C ASN A 204 -4.26 9.18 13.31
N PHE A 205 -4.67 8.74 12.11
CA PHE A 205 -6.09 8.65 11.75
C PHE A 205 -6.81 7.52 12.50
N LEU A 206 -6.18 6.34 12.65
CA LEU A 206 -6.80 5.22 13.34
C LEU A 206 -6.85 5.38 14.86
N SER A 207 -5.93 6.19 15.42
CA SER A 207 -5.77 6.37 16.86
C SER A 207 -6.33 7.70 17.38
N GLY A 208 -6.30 8.75 16.56
CA GLY A 208 -6.59 10.12 16.96
C GLY A 208 -8.01 10.57 16.58
N LYS A 209 -8.79 10.99 17.58
CA LYS A 209 -10.16 11.51 17.38
C LYS A 209 -10.19 12.75 16.49
N GLU A 210 -9.21 13.64 16.59
CA GLU A 210 -9.16 14.88 15.81
C GLU A 210 -9.05 14.59 14.30
N VAL A 211 -8.12 13.72 13.91
CA VAL A 211 -7.93 13.34 12.50
C VAL A 211 -9.16 12.59 11.96
N TYR A 212 -9.78 11.77 12.81
CA TYR A 212 -11.07 11.15 12.50
C TYR A 212 -12.16 12.18 12.23
N ASP A 213 -12.35 13.14 13.13
CA ASP A 213 -13.40 14.17 12.99
C ASP A 213 -13.18 14.99 11.71
N GLN A 214 -11.94 15.38 11.40
CA GLN A 214 -11.58 16.06 10.14
C GLN A 214 -11.94 15.23 8.91
N PHE A 215 -11.74 13.91 8.96
CA PHE A 215 -12.10 13.01 7.87
C PHE A 215 -13.62 12.92 7.69
N ILE A 216 -14.38 12.85 8.78
CA ILE A 216 -15.85 12.85 8.74
C ILE A 216 -16.39 14.16 8.15
N GLU A 217 -15.87 15.31 8.59
CA GLU A 217 -16.21 16.62 8.04
C GLU A 217 -15.97 16.67 6.54
N ARG A 218 -14.84 16.12 6.08
CA ARG A 218 -14.50 16.07 4.65
C ARG A 218 -15.46 15.21 3.83
N LEU A 219 -15.95 14.09 4.38
CA LEU A 219 -16.99 13.29 3.72
C LEU A 219 -18.34 14.02 3.71
N GLY A 220 -18.61 14.77 4.78
CA GLY A 220 -19.80 15.60 5.02
C GLY A 220 -19.89 16.86 4.15
N ASP A 221 -18.77 17.36 3.63
CA ASP A 221 -18.64 18.63 2.93
C ASP A 221 -19.60 18.75 1.72
N ALA A 222 -20.13 19.94 1.48
CA ALA A 222 -20.99 20.23 0.32
C ALA A 222 -20.29 19.96 -1.03
N ILE A 223 -18.96 20.08 -1.08
CA ILE A 223 -18.11 19.83 -2.25
C ILE A 223 -17.85 18.32 -2.46
N SER A 224 -18.20 17.46 -1.49
CA SER A 224 -18.11 16.01 -1.65
C SER A 224 -18.91 15.54 -2.87
N PRO A 225 -18.38 14.63 -3.71
CA PRO A 225 -19.13 14.05 -4.83
C PRO A 225 -20.38 13.29 -4.36
N PHE A 226 -20.45 12.96 -3.06
CA PHE A 226 -21.55 12.24 -2.43
C PHE A 226 -22.36 13.13 -1.48
N SER A 227 -22.13 14.44 -1.45
CA SER A 227 -22.87 15.39 -0.58
C SER A 227 -24.37 15.36 -0.83
N GLN A 228 -24.74 15.08 -2.08
CA GLN A 228 -26.10 14.88 -2.53
C GLN A 228 -26.50 13.41 -2.46
N LEU A 229 -25.98 12.57 -1.56
CA LEU A 229 -26.45 11.18 -1.43
C LEU A 229 -26.91 10.89 -0.01
N PRO A 230 -27.80 9.89 0.18
CA PRO A 230 -28.14 9.48 1.53
C PRO A 230 -26.86 9.09 2.27
N GLU A 231 -26.83 9.33 3.57
CA GLU A 231 -25.61 9.20 4.37
C GLU A 231 -24.92 7.83 4.24
N LYS A 232 -25.69 6.76 4.05
CA LYS A 232 -25.14 5.42 3.81
C LYS A 232 -24.19 5.33 2.60
N PHE A 233 -24.35 6.21 1.61
CA PHE A 233 -23.46 6.33 0.46
C PHE A 233 -22.36 7.37 0.71
N GLN A 234 -22.70 8.51 1.33
CA GLN A 234 -21.76 9.56 1.67
C GLN A 234 -20.62 9.05 2.57
N PHE A 235 -20.97 8.28 3.59
CA PHE A 235 -20.03 7.68 4.54
C PHE A 235 -19.68 6.22 4.21
N PHE A 236 -19.98 5.78 2.98
CA PHE A 236 -19.53 4.47 2.51
C PHE A 236 -18.00 4.31 2.55
N PRO A 237 -17.17 5.31 2.19
CA PRO A 237 -15.72 5.19 2.30
C PRO A 237 -15.25 4.84 3.72
N LEU A 238 -15.82 5.48 4.75
CA LEU A 238 -15.52 5.15 6.15
C LEU A 238 -15.93 3.70 6.47
N THR A 239 -17.14 3.29 6.06
CA THR A 239 -17.61 1.92 6.27
C THR A 239 -16.72 0.89 5.58
N LEU A 240 -16.20 1.22 4.39
CA LEU A 240 -15.28 0.40 3.63
C LEU A 240 -13.94 0.24 4.37
N LEU A 241 -13.38 1.34 4.89
CA LEU A 241 -12.16 1.32 5.73
C LEU A 241 -12.34 0.41 6.95
N ILE A 242 -13.33 0.70 7.80
CA ILE A 242 -13.54 -0.01 9.07
C ILE A 242 -13.73 -1.52 8.86
N ARG A 243 -14.46 -1.90 7.80
CA ARG A 243 -14.70 -3.31 7.45
C ARG A 243 -13.42 -4.09 7.13
N HIS A 244 -12.37 -3.40 6.68
CA HIS A 244 -11.13 -4.00 6.20
C HIS A 244 -9.94 -3.82 7.14
N LEU A 245 -10.15 -3.26 8.34
CA LEU A 245 -9.15 -3.28 9.41
C LEU A 245 -9.01 -4.70 9.98
N ASN A 246 -7.78 -5.14 10.18
CA ASN A 246 -7.47 -6.44 10.76
C ASN A 246 -7.31 -6.37 12.28
N ALA A 247 -6.85 -5.23 12.81
CA ALA A 247 -6.61 -5.01 14.22
C ALA A 247 -7.72 -4.15 14.87
N ALA A 248 -7.71 -4.13 16.20
CA ALA A 248 -8.64 -3.31 16.99
C ALA A 248 -8.06 -1.90 17.17
N TRP A 249 -8.72 -0.91 16.57
CA TRP A 249 -8.29 0.48 16.61
C TRP A 249 -9.27 1.38 17.38
N PRO A 250 -8.80 2.46 18.02
CA PRO A 250 -9.67 3.45 18.68
C PRO A 250 -10.80 4.00 17.79
N ILE A 251 -10.53 4.18 16.49
CA ILE A 251 -11.53 4.61 15.49
C ILE A 251 -12.81 3.75 15.47
N ASN A 252 -12.72 2.47 15.85
CA ASN A 252 -13.88 1.59 15.91
C ASN A 252 -14.94 2.10 16.90
N ASN A 253 -14.51 2.68 18.03
CA ASN A 253 -15.41 3.27 19.02
C ASN A 253 -16.06 4.56 18.50
N CYS A 254 -15.29 5.38 17.76
CA CYS A 254 -15.78 6.57 17.09
C CYS A 254 -16.85 6.20 16.04
N TYR A 255 -16.60 5.16 15.26
CA TYR A 255 -17.53 4.67 14.24
C TYR A 255 -18.83 4.13 14.85
N VAL A 256 -18.75 3.35 15.94
CA VAL A 256 -19.95 2.88 16.66
C VAL A 256 -20.79 4.06 17.17
N SER A 257 -20.15 5.09 17.72
CA SER A 257 -20.84 6.30 18.19
C SER A 257 -21.49 7.07 17.04
N PHE A 258 -20.80 7.15 15.89
CA PHE A 258 -21.32 7.75 14.67
C PHE A 258 -22.60 7.06 14.16
N LEU A 259 -22.64 5.73 14.16
CA LEU A 259 -23.82 4.96 13.75
C LEU A 259 -25.04 5.13 14.67
N GLN A 260 -24.83 5.52 15.93
CA GLN A 260 -25.90 5.74 16.91
C GLN A 260 -26.47 7.16 16.88
N THR A 261 -25.78 8.10 16.23
CA THR A 261 -26.20 9.50 16.16
C THR A 261 -27.39 9.62 15.19
N PRO A 262 -28.52 10.26 15.56
CA PRO A 262 -29.63 10.47 14.64
C PRO A 262 -29.19 11.33 13.47
N GLN A 263 -29.20 10.73 12.31
CA GLN A 263 -28.70 11.30 11.08
C GLN A 263 -29.80 12.08 10.35
N VAL A 264 -29.50 13.31 9.90
CA VAL A 264 -30.49 14.21 9.30
C VAL A 264 -30.62 13.86 7.82
N SER A 265 -31.72 13.20 7.46
CA SER A 265 -32.03 12.89 6.06
C SER A 265 -32.25 14.17 5.25
N SER A 266 -31.23 14.58 4.49
CA SER A 266 -31.36 15.63 3.49
C SER A 266 -32.09 15.07 2.25
N SER A 267 -33.32 15.53 2.05
CA SER A 267 -34.13 15.25 0.86
C SER A 267 -33.75 16.21 -0.26
N SER A 268 -32.59 16.03 -0.88
CA SER A 268 -32.31 16.68 -2.17
C SER A 268 -32.64 15.75 -3.33
N ASN A 269 -33.04 16.33 -4.47
CA ASN A 269 -33.24 15.64 -5.74
C ASN A 269 -31.86 15.34 -6.35
N ARG A 270 -31.60 14.07 -6.69
CA ARG A 270 -30.22 13.57 -6.77
C ARG A 270 -29.95 12.92 -8.11
N HIS A 271 -29.04 13.54 -8.85
CA HIS A 271 -28.41 12.96 -10.02
C HIS A 271 -26.91 12.90 -9.75
N ILE A 272 -26.40 11.69 -9.58
CA ILE A 272 -24.96 11.44 -9.59
C ILE A 272 -24.56 10.80 -10.92
N GLU A 273 -23.37 11.11 -11.42
CA GLU A 273 -22.85 10.55 -12.67
C GLU A 273 -22.36 9.11 -12.50
N SER A 274 -21.68 8.82 -11.38
CA SER A 274 -21.09 7.51 -11.14
C SER A 274 -20.97 7.21 -9.64
N PHE A 275 -21.19 5.95 -9.28
CA PHE A 275 -20.89 5.40 -7.96
C PHE A 275 -20.46 3.94 -8.11
N ILE A 276 -19.16 3.74 -8.31
CA ILE A 276 -18.58 2.42 -8.58
C ILE A 276 -18.31 1.72 -7.26
N VAL A 277 -18.80 0.48 -7.12
CA VAL A 277 -18.54 -0.38 -5.96
C VAL A 277 -18.34 -1.82 -6.40
N THR A 278 -17.76 -2.64 -5.52
CA THR A 278 -17.77 -4.10 -5.70
C THR A 278 -19.21 -4.63 -5.66
N PHE A 279 -19.48 -5.71 -6.40
CA PHE A 279 -20.77 -6.41 -6.44
C PHE A 279 -21.33 -6.72 -5.04
N ASP A 280 -20.51 -7.25 -4.14
CA ASP A 280 -20.93 -7.57 -2.76
C ASP A 280 -21.29 -6.33 -1.95
N SER A 281 -20.56 -5.23 -2.14
CA SER A 281 -20.86 -3.96 -1.49
C SER A 281 -22.14 -3.32 -2.06
N ALA A 282 -22.42 -3.48 -3.35
CA ALA A 282 -23.67 -3.02 -3.95
C ALA A 282 -24.90 -3.71 -3.35
N ILE A 283 -24.86 -5.03 -3.20
CA ILE A 283 -25.94 -5.80 -2.54
C ILE A 283 -26.22 -5.24 -1.15
N LYS A 284 -25.16 -5.04 -0.35
CA LYS A 284 -25.26 -4.56 1.02
C LYS A 284 -25.76 -3.11 1.10
N LEU A 285 -25.23 -2.21 0.27
CA LEU A 285 -25.58 -0.79 0.26
C LEU A 285 -27.02 -0.54 -0.20
N LEU A 286 -27.43 -1.23 -1.26
CA LEU A 286 -28.75 -1.07 -1.87
C LEU A 286 -29.83 -1.86 -1.12
N GLY A 287 -29.45 -2.87 -0.33
CA GLY A 287 -30.42 -3.76 0.35
C GLY A 287 -31.22 -4.62 -0.63
N ILE A 288 -30.64 -4.92 -1.80
CA ILE A 288 -31.31 -5.69 -2.87
C ILE A 288 -30.65 -7.04 -3.06
N THR A 289 -31.40 -7.97 -3.65
CA THR A 289 -30.91 -9.32 -3.95
C THR A 289 -30.04 -9.35 -5.20
N LYS A 290 -29.22 -10.40 -5.31
CA LYS A 290 -28.44 -10.73 -6.52
C LYS A 290 -29.31 -10.79 -7.79
N LYS A 291 -30.55 -11.31 -7.68
CA LYS A 291 -31.49 -11.37 -8.81
C LYS A 291 -31.92 -9.97 -9.29
N GLN A 292 -32.17 -9.04 -8.37
CA GLN A 292 -32.54 -7.66 -8.69
C GLN A 292 -31.38 -6.90 -9.35
N ILE A 293 -30.13 -7.14 -8.91
CA ILE A 293 -28.95 -6.60 -9.60
C ILE A 293 -28.85 -7.14 -11.02
N PHE A 294 -29.05 -8.44 -11.25
CA PHE A 294 -29.01 -9.01 -12.60
C PHE A 294 -30.11 -8.53 -13.53
N HIS A 295 -31.27 -8.20 -12.99
CA HIS A 295 -32.31 -7.56 -13.79
C HIS A 295 -31.87 -6.17 -14.29
N THR A 296 -31.10 -5.45 -13.47
CA THR A 296 -30.59 -4.13 -13.81
C THR A 296 -29.34 -4.18 -14.70
N PHE A 297 -28.52 -5.21 -14.52
CA PHE A 297 -27.26 -5.44 -15.24
C PHE A 297 -27.26 -6.85 -15.87
N PRO A 298 -28.00 -7.06 -16.98
CA PRO A 298 -28.18 -8.37 -17.60
C PRO A 298 -26.87 -9.03 -18.03
N GLU A 299 -25.84 -8.25 -18.38
CA GLU A 299 -24.51 -8.70 -18.76
C GLU A 299 -23.82 -9.53 -17.67
N LEU A 300 -24.20 -9.35 -16.40
CA LEU A 300 -23.66 -10.13 -15.28
C LEU A 300 -24.23 -11.56 -15.24
N SER A 301 -25.41 -11.79 -15.82
CA SER A 301 -26.06 -13.11 -15.85
C SER A 301 -25.36 -14.12 -16.76
N ALA A 302 -24.60 -13.64 -17.76
CA ALA A 302 -23.82 -14.47 -18.66
C ALA A 302 -22.57 -15.08 -17.99
N LYS A 303 -22.18 -14.60 -16.79
CA LYS A 303 -20.99 -15.08 -16.09
C LYS A 303 -21.33 -16.31 -15.23
N LYS A 304 -20.60 -17.41 -15.44
CA LYS A 304 -20.71 -18.64 -14.61
C LYS A 304 -20.42 -18.38 -13.12
N VAL A 305 -19.44 -17.52 -12.84
CA VAL A 305 -19.07 -17.07 -11.48
C VAL A 305 -18.78 -15.58 -11.55
N ILE A 306 -19.28 -14.82 -10.59
CA ILE A 306 -18.98 -13.39 -10.45
C ILE A 306 -17.83 -13.26 -9.46
N PRO A 307 -16.68 -12.68 -9.88
CA PRO A 307 -15.60 -12.39 -8.96
C PRO A 307 -16.07 -11.47 -7.81
N GLN A 308 -15.60 -11.70 -6.59
CA GLN A 308 -15.93 -10.85 -5.43
C GLN A 308 -15.53 -9.39 -5.63
N ASN A 309 -14.49 -9.14 -6.43
CA ASN A 309 -14.00 -7.82 -6.79
C ASN A 309 -14.62 -7.26 -8.08
N GLN A 310 -15.65 -7.91 -8.65
CA GLN A 310 -16.35 -7.37 -9.81
C GLN A 310 -16.92 -6.00 -9.45
N GLN A 311 -16.47 -4.97 -10.16
CA GLN A 311 -16.95 -3.60 -10.00
C GLN A 311 -18.22 -3.39 -10.83
N ILE A 312 -19.16 -2.63 -10.29
CA ILE A 312 -20.37 -2.18 -10.97
C ILE A 312 -20.66 -0.73 -10.59
N ASP A 313 -21.17 0.04 -11.53
CA ASP A 313 -21.62 1.41 -11.29
C ASP A 313 -23.10 1.40 -10.93
N ILE A 314 -23.44 1.77 -9.69
CA ILE A 314 -24.81 1.75 -9.19
C ILE A 314 -25.50 3.11 -9.24
N ALA A 315 -24.90 4.14 -9.86
CA ALA A 315 -25.50 5.46 -9.99
C ALA A 315 -26.91 5.42 -10.60
N ALA A 316 -27.09 4.61 -11.65
CA ALA A 316 -28.39 4.45 -12.30
C ALA A 316 -29.48 3.87 -11.37
N ILE A 317 -29.11 2.99 -10.42
CA ILE A 317 -30.06 2.47 -9.43
C ILE A 317 -30.36 3.55 -8.40
N ILE A 318 -29.33 4.19 -7.86
CA ILE A 318 -29.44 5.25 -6.86
C ILE A 318 -30.40 6.33 -7.34
N ASN A 319 -30.15 6.87 -8.54
CA ASN A 319 -30.94 7.94 -9.16
C ASN A 319 -32.41 7.52 -9.39
N ARG A 320 -32.70 6.23 -9.63
CA ARG A 320 -34.08 5.71 -9.81
C ARG A 320 -34.81 5.52 -8.49
N THR A 321 -34.14 4.96 -7.48
CA THR A 321 -34.75 4.74 -6.15
C THR A 321 -35.08 6.03 -5.42
N THR A 322 -34.36 7.12 -5.68
CA THR A 322 -34.61 8.44 -5.10
C THR A 322 -35.83 9.16 -5.69
N ILE A 323 -36.25 8.82 -6.92
CA ILE A 323 -37.43 9.42 -7.57
C ILE A 323 -38.74 8.85 -6.97
N SER A 324 -38.72 7.63 -6.42
CA SER A 324 -39.92 6.93 -5.92
C SER A 324 -40.49 7.47 -4.59
N VAL A 325 -39.85 8.45 -3.94
CA VAL A 325 -40.31 8.99 -2.65
C VAL A 325 -41.19 10.24 -2.84
N ALA A 326 -41.38 10.72 -4.08
CA ALA A 326 -42.17 11.91 -4.39
C ALA A 326 -43.60 11.64 -4.90
N ASP A 327 -43.99 10.38 -5.11
CA ASP A 327 -45.31 9.98 -5.65
C ASP A 327 -46.19 9.19 -4.66
N MET A 328 -46.08 9.47 -3.35
CA MET A 328 -47.05 9.00 -2.34
C MET A 328 -47.54 10.13 -1.44
#